data_AF-A0A0Q4P9M3-F1
#
_entry.id   AF-A0A0Q4P9M3-F1
#
_cell.length_a   1.000
_cell.length_b   1.000
_cell.length_c   1.000
_cell.angle_alpha   90.00
_cell.angle_beta   90.00
_cell.angle_gamma   90.00
#
_symmetry.space_group_name_H-M   'P 1'
#
loop_
_entity.id
_entity.type
_entity.pdbx_description
1 polymer ?
#
loop_
_entity_poly.entity_id
_entity_poly.type
_entity_poly.pdbx_seq_one_letter_code
_entity_poly.pdbx_strand_id
1 'polypeptide(L)'
;MANYFYPSKKYEDDSLISPAKASPEVLCDWAVDIDRISRLAREAFLKGTPDPWAKVEAECVAQLIEAEWIALNERPCNDHRVEATIRHLKTLKTEAVLAIKTLESVERYGSRETAATIADPQHINKPPNRALAAA
;
A
#
# COMPACT_ATOMS: atom_id res chain seq x y z
N MET A 1 -52.45 -4.02 27.11
CA MET A 1 -52.08 -4.12 25.69
C MET A 1 -51.82 -2.71 25.18
N ALA A 2 -50.55 -2.33 24.97
CA ALA A 2 -50.17 -0.99 24.54
C ALA A 2 -49.99 -0.96 23.03
N ASN A 3 -50.80 -0.16 22.34
CA ASN A 3 -50.67 0.13 20.91
C ASN A 3 -49.59 1.20 20.71
N TYR A 4 -48.44 0.80 20.17
CA TYR A 4 -47.42 1.75 19.73
C TYR A 4 -47.73 2.21 18.30
N PHE A 5 -48.35 3.38 18.22
CA PHE A 5 -48.57 4.13 16.99
C PHE A 5 -47.30 4.94 16.69
N TYR A 6 -46.46 4.48 15.75
CA TYR A 6 -45.30 5.25 15.29
C TYR A 6 -45.75 6.23 14.18
N PRO A 7 -45.56 7.55 14.35
CA PRO A 7 -45.81 8.50 13.28
C PRO A 7 -44.68 8.42 12.24
N SER A 8 -45.06 8.06 11.01
CA SER A 8 -44.18 8.01 9.85
C SER A 8 -43.69 9.44 9.51
N LYS A 9 -42.42 9.74 9.81
CA LYS A 9 -41.76 10.95 9.30
C LYS A 9 -41.43 10.74 7.83
N LYS A 10 -42.18 11.41 6.96
CA LYS A 10 -41.80 11.64 5.57
C LYS A 10 -40.58 12.55 5.57
N TYR A 11 -39.41 12.00 5.24
CA TYR A 11 -38.28 12.79 4.78
C TYR A 11 -38.38 12.84 3.25
N GLU A 12 -39.12 13.83 2.76
CA GLU A 12 -38.83 14.37 1.43
C GLU A 12 -37.79 15.47 1.65
N ASP A 13 -36.55 15.18 1.27
CA ASP A 13 -35.54 16.20 1.05
C ASP A 13 -34.72 15.80 -0.18
N ASP A 14 -35.35 16.02 -1.34
CA ASP A 14 -34.70 16.17 -2.63
C ASP A 14 -33.91 17.48 -2.62
N SER A 15 -32.71 17.50 -2.06
CA SER A 15 -31.66 18.42 -2.52
C SER A 15 -30.29 18.09 -1.92
N LEU A 16 -29.26 18.14 -2.79
CA LEU A 16 -27.82 18.10 -2.52
C LEU A 16 -27.10 16.74 -2.62
N ILE A 17 -27.47 15.90 -3.60
CA ILE A 17 -26.48 14.99 -4.19
C ILE A 17 -25.72 15.78 -5.27
N SER A 18 -24.60 16.35 -4.87
CA SER A 18 -23.52 16.75 -5.79
C SER A 18 -23.29 15.60 -6.78
N PRO A 19 -23.14 15.83 -8.10
CA PRO A 19 -22.77 14.77 -9.04
C PRO A 19 -21.31 14.39 -8.79
N ALA A 20 -21.04 13.76 -7.66
CA ALA A 20 -19.89 12.91 -7.49
C ALA A 20 -20.01 11.88 -8.61
N LYS A 21 -19.18 12.04 -9.65
CA LYS A 21 -19.06 11.15 -10.80
C LYS A 21 -19.34 9.73 -10.31
N ALA A 22 -20.46 9.15 -10.74
CA ALA A 22 -20.75 7.76 -10.46
C ALA A 22 -19.57 6.97 -11.03
N SER A 23 -18.67 6.56 -10.14
CA SER A 23 -17.58 5.67 -10.49
C SER A 23 -18.23 4.41 -11.06
N PRO A 24 -17.73 3.87 -12.18
CA PRO A 24 -18.30 2.66 -12.77
C PRO A 24 -18.44 1.62 -11.65
N GLU A 25 -19.59 0.95 -11.59
CA GLU A 25 -19.89 -0.02 -10.54
C GLU A 25 -18.97 -1.23 -10.71
N VAL A 26 -17.80 -1.17 -10.05
CA VAL A 26 -16.75 -2.20 -10.09
C VAL A 26 -17.23 -3.41 -9.28
N LEU A 27 -17.04 -4.60 -9.82
CA LEU A 27 -17.36 -5.87 -9.18
C LEU A 27 -16.21 -6.32 -8.27
N CYS A 28 -15.81 -5.50 -7.30
CA CYS A 28 -14.81 -5.86 -6.30
C CYS A 28 -15.41 -5.66 -4.91
N ASP A 29 -15.59 -6.76 -4.17
CA ASP A 29 -16.18 -6.75 -2.83
C ASP A 29 -15.16 -6.45 -1.72
N TRP A 30 -13.88 -6.29 -2.08
CA TRP A 30 -12.79 -6.02 -1.16
C TRP A 30 -12.28 -4.58 -1.28
N ALA A 31 -11.99 -3.97 -0.13
CA ALA A 31 -11.38 -2.64 -0.06
C ALA A 31 -9.88 -2.80 0.21
N VAL A 32 -9.04 -2.61 -0.81
CA VAL A 32 -7.60 -2.49 -0.61
C VAL A 32 -7.20 -1.03 -0.77
N ASP A 33 -6.52 -0.52 0.26
CA ASP A 33 -5.98 0.84 0.27
C ASP A 33 -4.61 0.88 -0.42
N ILE A 34 -4.62 0.85 -1.76
CA ILE A 34 -3.41 0.96 -2.59
C ILE A 34 -2.73 2.32 -2.42
N ASP A 35 -3.50 3.37 -2.14
CA ASP A 35 -2.99 4.70 -1.88
C ASP A 35 -2.10 4.72 -0.63
N ARG A 36 -2.51 4.03 0.45
CA ARG A 36 -1.68 3.86 1.65
C ARG A 36 -0.40 3.08 1.33
N ILE A 37 -0.48 1.97 0.61
CA ILE A 37 0.70 1.17 0.24
C ILE A 37 1.69 2.02 -0.58
N SER A 38 1.17 2.77 -1.56
CA SER A 38 1.97 3.69 -2.38
C SER A 38 2.63 4.79 -1.54
N ARG A 39 1.92 5.32 -0.53
CA ARG A 39 2.48 6.30 0.41
C ARG A 39 3.59 5.69 1.25
N LEU A 40 3.40 4.50 1.81
CA LEU A 40 4.42 3.79 2.59
C LEU A 40 5.67 3.51 1.75
N ALA A 41 5.52 3.06 0.51
CA ALA A 41 6.63 2.85 -0.41
C ALA A 41 7.42 4.14 -0.68
N ARG A 42 6.72 5.27 -0.89
CA ARG A 42 7.37 6.59 -1.05
C ARG A 42 8.09 7.02 0.22
N GLU A 43 7.49 6.84 1.39
CA GLU A 43 8.11 7.19 2.66
C GLU A 43 9.37 6.36 2.92
N ALA A 44 9.32 5.05 2.70
CA ALA A 44 10.48 4.16 2.81
C ALA A 44 11.61 4.62 1.87
N PHE A 45 11.27 4.99 0.63
CA PHE A 45 12.23 5.53 -0.33
C PHE A 45 12.86 6.84 0.11
N LEU A 46 12.06 7.80 0.58
CA LEU A 46 12.57 9.09 1.06
C LEU A 46 13.43 8.96 2.32
N LYS A 47 13.06 8.04 3.23
CA LYS A 47 13.80 7.78 4.47
C LYS A 47 15.03 6.87 4.23
N GLY A 48 15.14 6.26 3.05
CA GLY A 48 16.17 5.26 2.75
C GLY A 48 16.08 4.01 3.63
N THR A 49 14.97 3.82 4.34
CA THR A 49 14.81 2.75 5.32
C THR A 49 13.85 1.70 4.74
N PRO A 50 14.25 0.42 4.66
CA PRO A 50 13.38 -0.62 4.14
C PRO A 50 12.16 -0.82 5.04
N ASP A 51 11.00 -1.04 4.44
CA ASP A 51 9.76 -1.41 5.10
C ASP A 51 9.31 -2.79 4.62
N PRO A 52 9.74 -3.87 5.31
CA PRO A 52 9.44 -5.24 4.89
C PRO A 52 7.94 -5.58 5.02
N TRP A 53 7.21 -4.92 5.93
CA TRP A 53 5.78 -5.15 6.10
C TRP A 53 4.98 -4.54 4.96
N ALA A 54 5.29 -3.30 4.57
CA ALA A 54 4.68 -2.68 3.40
C ALA A 54 4.95 -3.48 2.11
N LYS A 55 6.12 -4.13 2.02
CA LYS A 55 6.46 -4.98 0.88
C LYS A 55 5.62 -6.25 0.81
N VAL A 56 5.57 -7.02 1.90
CA VAL A 56 4.73 -8.23 1.98
C VAL A 56 3.27 -7.90 1.71
N GLU A 57 2.79 -6.80 2.27
CA GLU A 57 1.43 -6.33 2.03
C GLU A 57 1.18 -6.00 0.55
N ALA A 58 2.09 -5.27 -0.09
CA ALA A 58 1.99 -4.96 -1.52
C ALA A 58 2.01 -6.23 -2.40
N GLU A 59 2.81 -7.24 -2.04
CA GLU A 59 2.85 -8.54 -2.73
C GLU A 59 1.53 -9.30 -2.58
N CYS A 60 0.97 -9.38 -1.36
CA CYS A 60 -0.33 -10.01 -1.13
C CYS A 60 -1.44 -9.31 -1.92
N VAL A 61 -1.44 -7.97 -1.95
CA VAL A 61 -2.39 -7.19 -2.73
C VAL A 61 -2.27 -7.48 -4.23
N ALA A 62 -1.04 -7.51 -4.76
CA ALA A 62 -0.82 -7.83 -6.17
C ALA A 62 -1.34 -9.24 -6.52
N GLN A 63 -1.16 -10.22 -5.63
CA GLN A 63 -1.68 -11.58 -5.81
C GLN A 63 -3.22 -11.65 -5.75
N LEU A 64 -3.85 -10.89 -4.85
CA LEU A 64 -5.31 -10.80 -4.78
C LEU A 64 -5.90 -10.20 -6.07
N ILE A 65 -5.30 -9.12 -6.58
CA ILE A 65 -5.70 -8.52 -7.86
C ILE A 65 -5.56 -9.52 -9.01
N GLU A 66 -4.48 -10.30 -9.04
CA GLU A 66 -4.27 -11.32 -10.06
C GLU A 66 -5.33 -12.42 -10.01
N ALA A 67 -5.63 -12.91 -8.81
CA ALA A 67 -6.64 -13.94 -8.60
C ALA A 67 -8.03 -13.47 -9.04
N GLU A 68 -8.40 -12.22 -8.71
CA GLU A 68 -9.67 -11.63 -9.15
C GLU A 68 -9.71 -11.49 -10.68
N TRP A 69 -8.61 -11.04 -11.28
CA TRP A 69 -8.55 -10.91 -12.74
C TRP A 69 -8.68 -12.26 -13.45
N ILE A 70 -8.04 -13.32 -12.94
CA ILE A 70 -8.19 -14.68 -13.46
C ILE A 70 -9.64 -15.14 -13.32
N ALA A 71 -10.25 -14.96 -12.15
CA ALA A 71 -11.63 -15.35 -11.88
C ALA A 71 -12.64 -14.65 -12.82
N LEU A 72 -12.41 -13.38 -13.16
CA LEU A 72 -13.22 -12.63 -14.12
C LEU A 72 -13.02 -13.08 -15.57
N ASN A 73 -11.80 -13.46 -15.96
CA ASN A 73 -11.53 -13.97 -17.31
C ASN A 73 -12.09 -15.37 -17.54
N GLU A 74 -12.15 -16.21 -16.50
CA GLU A 74 -12.69 -17.58 -16.59
C GLU A 74 -14.22 -17.61 -16.64
N ARG A 75 -14.89 -16.52 -16.25
CA ARG A 75 -16.34 -16.37 -16.33
C ARG A 75 -16.71 -15.59 -17.60
N PRO A 76 -17.18 -16.25 -18.67
CA PRO A 76 -17.66 -15.53 -19.85
C PRO A 76 -18.89 -14.71 -19.48
N CYS A 77 -18.71 -13.40 -19.33
CA CYS A 77 -19.78 -12.46 -19.05
C CYS A 77 -19.60 -11.24 -19.95
N ASN A 78 -20.51 -11.04 -20.89
CA ASN A 78 -20.53 -9.88 -21.81
C ASN A 78 -21.10 -8.63 -21.12
N ASP A 79 -20.71 -8.39 -19.88
CA ASP A 79 -21.18 -7.25 -19.09
C ASP A 79 -20.10 -6.15 -19.10
N HIS A 80 -20.51 -4.93 -19.47
CA HIS A 80 -19.65 -3.75 -19.43
C HIS A 80 -19.06 -3.47 -18.04
N ARG A 81 -19.70 -3.96 -16.97
CA ARG A 81 -19.17 -3.90 -15.59
C ARG A 81 -17.91 -4.75 -15.43
N VAL A 82 -17.83 -5.90 -16.11
CA VAL A 82 -16.64 -6.77 -16.10
C VAL A 82 -15.49 -6.09 -16.82
N GLU A 83 -15.72 -5.47 -17.97
CA GLU A 83 -14.69 -4.71 -18.69
C GLU A 83 -14.17 -3.51 -17.89
N ALA A 84 -15.06 -2.80 -17.20
CA ALA A 84 -14.68 -1.70 -16.30
C ALA A 84 -13.85 -2.22 -15.11
N THR A 85 -14.25 -3.35 -14.53
CA THR A 85 -13.55 -4.00 -13.42
C THR A 85 -12.16 -4.48 -13.83
N ILE A 86 -12.03 -5.12 -15.00
CA ILE A 86 -10.73 -5.54 -15.54
C ILE A 86 -9.80 -4.34 -15.75
N ARG A 87 -10.31 -3.23 -16.29
CA ARG A 87 -9.51 -2.00 -16.44
C ARG A 87 -9.06 -1.46 -15.09
N HIS A 88 -9.95 -1.43 -14.11
CA HIS A 88 -9.64 -0.99 -12.76
C HIS A 88 -8.56 -1.88 -12.11
N LEU A 89 -8.73 -3.20 -12.15
CA LEU A 89 -7.75 -4.17 -11.63
C LEU A 89 -6.37 -4.02 -12.28
N LYS A 90 -6.30 -3.73 -13.59
CA LYS A 90 -5.01 -3.46 -14.26
C LYS A 90 -4.31 -2.20 -13.73
N THR A 91 -5.07 -1.15 -13.45
CA THR A 91 -4.53 0.06 -12.82
C THR A 91 -4.00 -0.25 -11.42
N LEU A 92 -4.82 -0.90 -10.60
CA LEU A 92 -4.44 -1.31 -9.24
C LEU A 92 -3.19 -2.21 -9.23
N LYS A 93 -3.11 -3.17 -10.15
CA LYS A 93 -1.93 -4.05 -10.30
C LYS A 93 -0.68 -3.24 -10.62
N THR A 94 -0.79 -2.26 -11.52
CA THR A 94 0.34 -1.42 -11.92
C THR A 94 0.86 -0.62 -10.73
N GLU A 95 -0.03 -0.03 -9.93
CA GLU A 95 0.33 0.73 -8.74
C GLU A 95 0.97 -0.16 -7.67
N ALA A 96 0.41 -1.33 -7.37
CA ALA A 96 0.99 -2.29 -6.45
C ALA A 96 2.40 -2.74 -6.89
N VAL A 97 2.58 -3.05 -8.17
CA VAL A 97 3.89 -3.44 -8.73
C VAL A 97 4.91 -2.30 -8.65
N LEU A 98 4.48 -1.05 -8.86
CA LEU A 98 5.36 0.11 -8.69
C LEU A 98 5.80 0.26 -7.23
N ALA A 99 4.87 0.12 -6.27
CA ALA A 99 5.20 0.15 -4.85
C ALA A 99 6.20 -0.94 -4.45
N ILE A 100 6.01 -2.18 -4.92
CA ILE A 100 6.95 -3.29 -4.71
C ILE A 100 8.33 -2.93 -5.23
N LYS A 101 8.44 -2.47 -6.49
CA LYS A 101 9.73 -2.09 -7.10
C LYS A 101 10.43 -0.97 -6.34
N THR A 102 9.67 0.00 -5.83
CA THR A 102 10.21 1.06 -4.99
C THR A 102 10.79 0.49 -3.71
N LEU A 103 10.05 -0.37 -2.99
CA LEU A 103 10.51 -1.00 -1.75
C LEU A 103 11.74 -1.91 -1.96
N GLU A 104 11.74 -2.72 -3.02
CA GLU A 104 12.89 -3.56 -3.41
C GLU A 104 14.13 -2.73 -3.74
N SER A 105 13.95 -1.53 -4.29
CA SER A 105 15.06 -0.61 -4.55
C SER A 105 15.69 -0.19 -3.22
N VAL A 106 14.88 0.25 -2.26
CA VAL A 106 15.33 0.66 -0.93
C VAL A 106 16.06 -0.46 -0.20
N GLU A 107 15.55 -1.69 -0.24
CA GLU A 107 16.22 -2.86 0.36
C GLU A 107 17.62 -3.08 -0.24
N ARG A 108 17.75 -2.99 -1.56
CA ARG A 108 19.03 -3.17 -2.25
C ARG A 108 20.05 -2.07 -1.93
N TYR A 109 19.60 -0.82 -1.79
CA TYR A 109 20.47 0.30 -1.49
C TYR A 109 20.80 0.42 0.01
N GLY A 110 19.83 0.24 0.90
CA GLY A 110 20.03 0.24 2.36
C GLY A 110 20.91 -0.92 2.85
N SER A 111 20.87 -2.08 2.18
CA SER A 111 21.76 -3.20 2.49
C SER A 111 23.23 -2.91 2.13
N ARG A 112 23.50 -2.02 1.16
CA ARG A 112 24.88 -1.63 0.81
C ARG A 112 25.49 -0.68 1.83
N GLU A 113 24.70 0.23 2.38
CA GLU A 113 25.17 1.22 3.35
C GLU A 113 25.53 0.57 4.69
N THR A 114 24.69 -0.35 5.17
CA THR A 114 24.97 -1.15 6.38
C THR A 114 26.16 -2.10 6.21
N ALA A 115 26.33 -2.72 5.03
CA ALA A 115 27.51 -3.55 4.74
C ALA A 115 28.82 -2.74 4.73
N ALA A 116 28.78 -1.48 4.26
CA ALA A 116 29.94 -0.60 4.29
C ALA A 116 30.32 -0.14 5.71
N THR A 117 29.35 0.07 6.60
CA THR A 117 29.62 0.48 8.00
C THR A 117 30.20 -0.65 8.84
N ILE A 118 29.83 -1.91 8.59
CA ILE A 118 30.35 -3.08 9.33
C ILE A 118 31.77 -3.45 8.88
N ALA A 119 32.18 -3.06 7.67
CA ALA A 119 33.48 -3.39 7.10
C ALA A 119 34.64 -2.50 7.59
N ASP A 120 34.42 -1.56 8.53
CA ASP A 120 35.49 -0.76 9.15
C ASP A 120 35.81 -1.22 10.59
N PRO A 121 36.69 -2.21 10.79
CA PRO A 121 37.11 -2.67 12.11
C PRO A 121 38.15 -1.77 12.79
N GLN A 122 38.47 -0.57 12.29
CA GLN A 122 39.61 0.22 12.78
C GLN A 122 39.29 1.30 13.83
N HIS A 123 38.02 1.55 14.19
CA HIS A 123 37.66 2.70 15.03
C HIS A 123 37.30 2.40 16.50
N ILE A 124 37.77 1.28 17.07
CA ILE A 124 37.66 1.03 18.52
C ILE A 124 39.01 0.47 19.00
N ASN A 125 39.65 1.19 19.92
CA ASN A 125 40.93 0.91 20.60
C ASN A 125 42.15 1.74 20.15
N LYS A 126 42.02 3.07 20.16
CA LYS A 126 43.18 3.92 20.52
C LYS A 126 43.08 4.23 22.02
N PRO A 127 43.88 3.59 22.89
CA PRO A 127 43.90 3.98 24.30
C PRO A 127 44.37 5.45 24.39
N PRO A 128 43.81 6.24 25.31
CA PRO A 128 44.31 7.59 25.54
C PRO A 128 45.77 7.49 25.99
N ASN A 129 46.66 8.11 25.21
CA ASN A 129 48.06 8.29 25.57
C ASN A 129 48.13 8.96 26.95
N ARG A 130 48.32 8.18 28.00
CA ARG A 130 48.66 8.68 29.32
C ARG A 130 50.15 9.01 29.27
N ALA A 131 50.44 10.20 28.73
CA ALA A 131 51.77 10.78 28.77
C ALA A 131 52.28 10.77 30.21
N LEU A 132 53.46 10.17 30.40
CA LEU A 132 54.27 10.35 31.59
C LEU A 132 54.45 11.85 31.85
N ALA A 133 54.05 12.30 33.03
CA ALA A 133 54.56 13.54 33.62
C ALA A 133 54.38 13.51 35.15
N ALA A 134 55.38 14.12 35.82
CA ALA A 134 55.61 14.24 37.26
C ALA A 134 56.31 13.02 37.89
N ALA A 135 57.64 13.02 38.03
CA ALA A 135 58.52 13.84 38.90
C ALA A 135 58.70 13.19 40.28
#